data_AF-A0A3C0V6E6-F1
#
_entry.id   AF-A0A3C0V6E6-F1
#
_cell.length_a   1.000
_cell.length_b   1.000
_cell.length_c   1.000
_cell.angle_alpha   90.00
_cell.angle_beta   90.00
_cell.angle_gamma   90.00
#
_symmetry.space_group_name_H-M   'P 1'
#
loop_
_entity.id
_entity.type
_entity.pdbx_description
1 polymer ?
#
loop_
_entity_poly.entity_id
_entity_poly.type
_entity_poly.pdbx_seq_one_letter_code
_entity_poly.pdbx_strand_id
1 'polypeptide(L)'
;MSGIAEVLHNLGYDVTGSDIKESETTNRLKGLGIKIYIGHTGDNIDHAHVVVISSAVSQANPEVVEAKQRSIPVIPRAEMLAELGRLKYGILVAGAHGKTTVTSLVATVLGEGGLDPTVVIGGKLNSMGSNAKLGQGDYLVAEADESDGSFLKLNPTIAVITNIDKEHMDFFKDMESLKNAFISFINKIPFYGIAVVCKENEYLREIIPSIRRKFITYGLSEDSDIYARDIRHSGAKMVFEAVHEGNSLGTFTLPVPGRHNVLNSLAAIAVGIELQIPMEVISKALCGFGGIHRRFELKGDVNGIKVFDDYGHHPSEVQATLKAARECFNENRLFILFQPHRYTRTRDLMDEFSASFDNSDRLFLMDIYPAGEKPIDGINSGNLLKMINKTGRKDAYYIPDRKEMVEKIVSELKSGDVLITLGAGDVYKMGDEILNKLRSVGVMR
;
A
#
# COMPACT_ATOMS: atom_id res chain seq x y z
N MET A 1 7.47 -4.86 23.09
CA MET A 1 8.70 -5.52 23.57
C MET A 1 8.79 -6.91 22.96
N SER A 2 7.78 -7.76 23.14
CA SER A 2 7.74 -9.13 22.57
C SER A 2 8.04 -9.24 21.09
N GLY A 3 7.42 -8.40 20.23
CA GLY A 3 7.71 -8.44 18.79
C GLY A 3 9.18 -8.16 18.43
N ILE A 4 9.84 -7.25 19.16
CA ILE A 4 11.28 -6.96 18.97
C ILE A 4 12.12 -8.16 19.43
N ALA A 5 11.77 -8.76 20.56
CA ALA A 5 12.44 -9.94 21.10
C ALA A 5 12.32 -11.14 20.13
N GLU A 6 11.14 -11.37 19.58
CA GLU A 6 10.88 -12.41 18.58
C GLU A 6 11.69 -12.16 17.29
N VAL A 7 11.75 -10.92 16.80
CA VAL A 7 12.58 -10.56 15.63
C VAL A 7 14.07 -10.85 15.90
N LEU A 8 14.60 -10.39 17.03
CA LEU A 8 16.01 -10.59 17.39
C LEU A 8 16.34 -12.08 17.55
N HIS A 9 15.46 -12.83 18.22
CA HIS A 9 15.64 -14.27 18.41
C HIS A 9 15.67 -15.01 17.07
N ASN A 10 14.76 -14.65 16.17
CA ASN A 10 14.69 -15.18 14.81
C ASN A 10 15.92 -14.85 13.97
N LEU A 11 16.53 -13.68 14.19
CA LEU A 11 17.81 -13.28 13.59
C LEU A 11 19.02 -14.02 14.20
N GLY A 12 18.80 -14.96 15.13
CA GLY A 12 19.84 -15.76 15.76
C GLY A 12 20.54 -15.10 16.94
N TYR A 13 20.04 -13.96 17.43
CA TYR A 13 20.56 -13.36 18.65
C TYR A 13 20.12 -14.15 19.89
N ASP A 14 20.98 -14.19 20.91
CA ASP A 14 20.59 -14.66 22.24
C ASP A 14 19.71 -13.60 22.90
N VAL A 15 18.47 -13.97 23.21
CA VAL A 15 17.45 -13.07 23.74
C VAL A 15 16.96 -13.60 25.07
N THR A 16 17.02 -12.74 26.08
CA THR A 16 16.42 -12.95 27.40
C THR A 16 15.51 -11.76 27.75
N GLY A 17 14.61 -11.93 28.72
CA GLY A 17 13.76 -10.83 29.16
C GLY A 17 13.14 -11.04 30.53
N SER A 18 12.63 -9.98 31.11
CA SER A 18 11.94 -9.98 32.41
C SER A 18 10.60 -9.25 32.31
N ASP A 19 9.61 -9.70 33.08
CA ASP A 19 8.35 -8.98 33.29
C ASP A 19 7.88 -9.18 34.74
N ILE A 20 7.06 -8.29 35.28
CA ILE A 20 6.57 -8.36 36.66
C ILE A 20 5.63 -9.56 36.86
N LYS A 21 4.92 -9.96 35.79
CA LYS A 21 3.92 -11.02 35.84
C LYS A 21 3.94 -11.88 34.58
N GLU A 22 3.60 -13.15 34.76
CA GLU A 22 3.41 -14.05 33.64
C GLU A 22 2.14 -13.69 32.86
N SER A 23 2.21 -13.85 31.54
CA SER A 23 1.15 -13.54 30.59
C SER A 23 1.20 -14.49 29.39
N GLU A 24 0.15 -14.47 28.57
CA GLU A 24 0.13 -15.19 27.28
C GLU A 24 1.35 -14.81 26.41
N THR A 25 1.77 -13.55 26.45
CA THR A 25 2.94 -13.06 25.71
C THR A 25 4.23 -13.67 26.21
N THR A 26 4.47 -13.69 27.53
CA THR A 26 5.68 -14.29 28.10
C THR A 26 5.71 -15.80 27.87
N ASN A 27 4.56 -16.47 27.94
CA ASN A 27 4.44 -17.90 27.66
C ASN A 27 4.75 -18.23 26.20
N ARG A 28 4.27 -17.41 25.27
CA ARG A 28 4.62 -17.53 23.85
C ARG A 28 6.12 -17.41 23.62
N LEU A 29 6.77 -16.39 24.19
CA LEU A 29 8.21 -16.19 24.03
C LEU A 29 9.02 -17.35 24.64
N LYS A 30 8.63 -17.84 25.82
CA LYS A 30 9.20 -19.07 26.40
C LYS A 30 9.04 -20.27 25.45
N GLY A 31 7.88 -20.42 24.83
CA GLY A 31 7.60 -21.47 23.84
C GLY A 31 8.47 -21.38 22.58
N LEU A 32 8.99 -20.20 22.25
CA LEU A 32 9.98 -20.00 21.18
C LEU A 32 11.42 -20.32 21.63
N GLY A 33 11.65 -20.61 22.91
CA GLY A 33 12.99 -20.88 23.46
C GLY A 33 13.67 -19.67 24.10
N ILE A 34 12.98 -18.53 24.20
CA ILE A 34 13.51 -17.30 24.83
C ILE A 34 13.44 -17.43 26.35
N LYS A 35 14.55 -17.18 27.05
CA LYS A 35 14.60 -17.23 28.52
C LYS A 35 13.89 -16.01 29.13
N ILE A 36 12.77 -16.25 29.81
CA ILE A 36 11.97 -15.19 30.45
C ILE A 36 11.96 -15.35 31.98
N TYR A 37 12.33 -14.30 32.70
CA TYR A 37 12.28 -14.18 34.15
C TYR A 37 11.00 -13.46 34.60
N ILE A 38 10.46 -13.86 35.76
CA ILE A 38 9.33 -13.16 36.40
C ILE A 38 9.86 -12.42 37.63
N GLY A 39 9.60 -11.12 37.68
CA GLY A 39 10.20 -10.20 38.64
C GLY A 39 11.54 -9.63 38.14
N HIS A 40 12.00 -8.56 38.80
CA HIS A 40 13.21 -7.83 38.41
C HIS A 40 14.32 -7.97 39.45
N THR A 41 15.44 -8.54 39.02
CA THR A 41 16.67 -8.67 39.82
C THR A 41 17.87 -8.38 38.94
N GLY A 42 18.93 -7.77 39.47
CA GLY A 42 20.13 -7.43 38.70
C GLY A 42 20.74 -8.64 37.97
N ASP A 43 20.64 -9.83 38.57
CA ASP A 43 21.14 -11.09 37.99
C ASP A 43 20.45 -11.50 36.68
N ASN A 44 19.24 -10.99 36.39
CA ASN A 44 18.50 -11.32 35.16
C ASN A 44 19.23 -10.87 33.89
N ILE A 45 20.11 -9.87 34.00
CA ILE A 45 20.89 -9.33 32.88
C ILE A 45 21.89 -10.35 32.34
N ASP A 46 22.34 -11.29 33.19
CA ASP A 46 23.25 -12.36 32.80
C ASP A 46 24.50 -11.78 32.08
N HIS A 47 24.74 -12.19 30.83
CA HIS A 47 25.82 -11.71 29.96
C HIS A 47 25.34 -10.74 28.85
N ALA A 48 24.23 -10.02 29.07
CA ALA A 48 23.64 -9.17 28.03
C ALA A 48 24.63 -8.11 27.49
N HIS A 49 24.68 -7.98 26.16
CA HIS A 49 25.45 -6.94 25.48
C HIS A 49 24.71 -5.59 25.41
N VAL A 50 23.38 -5.61 25.53
CA VAL A 50 22.51 -4.43 25.52
C VAL A 50 21.23 -4.75 26.31
N VAL A 51 20.72 -3.78 27.06
CA VAL A 51 19.44 -3.88 27.77
C VAL A 51 18.42 -2.94 27.12
N VAL A 52 17.32 -3.50 26.62
CA VAL A 52 16.24 -2.73 26.00
C VAL A 52 15.10 -2.56 26.99
N ILE A 53 14.74 -1.32 27.31
CA ILE A 53 13.68 -1.04 28.28
C ILE A 53 12.37 -0.60 27.62
N SER A 54 11.25 -1.04 28.21
CA SER A 54 9.94 -0.47 27.89
C SER A 54 9.78 0.89 28.57
N SER A 55 8.82 1.69 28.12
CA SER A 55 8.49 2.97 28.76
C SER A 55 7.97 2.83 30.20
N ALA A 56 7.56 1.64 30.62
CA ALA A 56 7.08 1.36 31.97
C ALA A 56 8.22 1.04 32.96
N VAL A 57 9.45 0.82 32.47
CA VAL A 57 10.61 0.50 33.31
C VAL A 57 11.31 1.79 33.72
N SER A 58 11.41 2.03 35.03
CA SER A 58 12.08 3.21 35.58
C SER A 58 13.60 3.03 35.63
N GLN A 59 14.32 4.16 35.75
CA GLN A 59 15.78 4.16 35.90
C GLN A 59 16.26 3.55 37.24
N ALA A 60 15.34 3.36 38.20
CA ALA A 60 15.61 2.72 39.48
C ALA A 60 15.35 1.20 39.46
N ASN A 61 14.93 0.63 38.33
CA ASN A 61 14.78 -0.82 38.20
C ASN A 61 16.13 -1.53 38.47
N PRO A 62 16.16 -2.61 39.29
CA PRO A 62 17.40 -3.32 39.62
C PRO A 62 18.22 -3.76 38.40
N GLU A 63 17.57 -4.14 37.31
CA GLU A 63 18.22 -4.54 36.06
C GLU A 63 18.84 -3.33 35.33
N VAL A 64 18.18 -2.16 35.39
CA VAL A 64 18.73 -0.93 34.77
C VAL A 64 19.93 -0.43 35.56
N VAL A 65 19.86 -0.50 36.89
CA VAL A 65 20.96 -0.09 37.78
C VAL A 65 22.18 -0.97 37.57
N GLU A 66 21.99 -2.29 37.57
CA GLU A 66 23.08 -3.26 37.37
C GLU A 66 23.69 -3.15 35.96
N ALA A 67 22.87 -2.98 34.90
CA ALA A 67 23.36 -2.78 33.54
C ALA A 67 24.33 -1.59 33.46
N LYS A 68 23.95 -0.47 34.09
CA LYS A 68 24.79 0.74 34.15
C LYS A 68 26.08 0.51 34.93
N GLN A 69 26.03 -0.20 36.06
CA GLN A 69 27.23 -0.52 36.84
C GLN A 69 28.23 -1.36 36.02
N ARG A 70 27.71 -2.26 35.17
CA ARG A 70 28.51 -3.08 34.24
C ARG A 70 28.85 -2.38 32.92
N SER A 71 28.49 -1.10 32.76
CA SER A 71 28.66 -0.33 31.52
C SER A 71 27.99 -0.97 30.28
N ILE A 72 26.91 -1.73 30.49
CA ILE A 72 26.09 -2.29 29.42
C ILE A 72 25.12 -1.19 28.95
N PRO A 73 25.03 -0.90 27.63
CA PRO A 73 24.11 0.10 27.10
C PRO A 73 22.65 -0.19 27.46
N VAL A 74 21.94 0.82 27.94
CA VAL A 74 20.50 0.76 28.22
C VAL A 74 19.78 1.66 27.23
N ILE A 75 19.02 1.07 26.31
CA ILE A 75 18.33 1.81 25.25
C ILE A 75 16.81 1.66 25.34
N PRO A 76 16.03 2.68 24.94
CA PRO A 76 14.59 2.58 24.89
C PRO A 76 14.14 1.67 23.73
N ARG A 77 12.97 1.06 23.88
CA ARG A 77 12.31 0.24 22.84
C ARG A 77 12.36 0.85 21.42
N ALA A 78 12.13 2.15 21.30
CA ALA A 78 12.07 2.83 20.02
C ALA A 78 13.42 2.84 19.28
N GLU A 79 14.51 2.92 20.04
CA GLU A 79 15.87 2.90 19.49
C GLU A 79 16.22 1.50 18.97
N MET A 80 15.93 0.44 19.74
CA MET A 80 16.11 -0.93 19.25
C MET A 80 15.27 -1.21 18.00
N LEU A 81 14.04 -0.68 17.93
CA LEU A 81 13.22 -0.83 16.73
C LEU A 81 13.85 -0.14 15.51
N ALA A 82 14.50 1.01 15.71
CA ALA A 82 15.22 1.70 14.65
C ALA A 82 16.46 0.91 14.18
N GLU A 83 17.19 0.28 15.11
CA GLU A 83 18.35 -0.57 14.77
C GLU A 83 17.93 -1.89 14.10
N LEU A 84 16.80 -2.50 14.48
CA LEU A 84 16.24 -3.63 13.75
C LEU A 84 15.97 -3.28 12.27
N GLY A 85 15.57 -2.05 11.98
CA GLY A 85 15.42 -1.54 10.63
C GLY A 85 16.74 -1.46 9.84
N ARG A 86 17.89 -1.45 10.51
CA ARG A 86 19.23 -1.48 9.89
C ARG A 86 19.79 -2.89 9.68
N LEU A 87 19.30 -3.87 10.43
CA LEU A 87 19.80 -5.25 10.38
C LEU A 87 19.24 -6.06 9.20
N LYS A 88 18.20 -5.55 8.52
CA LYS A 88 17.61 -6.19 7.33
C LYS A 88 17.90 -5.38 6.08
N TYR A 89 17.96 -6.06 4.93
CA TYR A 89 17.98 -5.42 3.63
C TYR A 89 16.62 -4.81 3.32
N GLY A 90 16.53 -3.49 3.43
CA GLY A 90 15.28 -2.74 3.24
C GLY A 90 14.92 -2.60 1.76
N ILE A 91 13.79 -3.16 1.36
CA ILE A 91 13.11 -2.93 0.08
C ILE A 91 11.95 -1.98 0.34
N LEU A 92 12.18 -0.70 0.07
CA LEU A 92 11.25 0.37 0.42
C LEU A 92 10.55 0.90 -0.81
N VAL A 93 9.22 0.92 -0.77
CA VAL A 93 8.37 1.36 -1.88
C VAL A 93 7.80 2.74 -1.57
N ALA A 94 8.19 3.74 -2.35
CA ALA A 94 7.77 5.13 -2.22
C ALA A 94 7.07 5.64 -3.50
N GLY A 95 6.35 6.75 -3.37
CA GLY A 95 5.65 7.44 -4.46
C GLY A 95 4.20 7.74 -4.11
N ALA A 96 3.55 8.68 -4.78
CA ALA A 96 2.20 9.11 -4.39
C ALA A 96 1.18 7.94 -4.45
N HIS A 97 1.19 7.20 -5.56
CA HIS A 97 0.21 6.14 -5.83
C HIS A 97 0.87 4.77 -6.01
N GLY A 98 0.13 3.70 -5.68
CA GLY A 98 0.54 2.32 -5.95
C GLY A 98 1.49 1.70 -4.93
N LYS A 99 1.93 2.43 -3.88
CA LYS A 99 2.84 1.94 -2.83
C LYS A 99 2.40 0.60 -2.24
N THR A 100 1.19 0.54 -1.70
CA THR A 100 0.60 -0.66 -1.12
C THR A 100 0.56 -1.83 -2.11
N THR A 101 0.21 -1.55 -3.36
CA THR A 101 0.13 -2.58 -4.41
C THR A 101 1.48 -3.15 -4.75
N VAL A 102 2.46 -2.30 -5.04
CA VAL A 102 3.82 -2.72 -5.36
C VAL A 102 4.47 -3.42 -4.17
N THR A 103 4.32 -2.91 -2.95
CA THR A 103 4.83 -3.54 -1.72
C THR A 103 4.29 -4.96 -1.56
N SER A 104 2.99 -5.15 -1.80
CA SER A 104 2.34 -6.46 -1.73
C SER A 104 2.80 -7.41 -2.83
N LEU A 105 2.98 -6.92 -4.06
CA LEU A 105 3.49 -7.71 -5.19
C LEU A 105 4.93 -8.15 -4.94
N VAL A 106 5.79 -7.24 -4.49
CA VAL A 106 7.18 -7.53 -4.09
C VAL A 106 7.21 -8.56 -2.97
N ALA A 107 6.42 -8.36 -1.91
CA ALA A 107 6.34 -9.32 -0.81
C ALA A 107 5.88 -10.71 -1.27
N THR A 108 4.95 -10.78 -2.23
CA THR A 108 4.47 -12.05 -2.81
C THR A 108 5.58 -12.73 -3.62
N VAL A 109 6.29 -11.98 -4.46
CA VAL A 109 7.42 -12.48 -5.26
C VAL A 109 8.55 -13.01 -4.38
N LEU A 110 8.94 -12.26 -3.34
CA LEU A 110 9.98 -12.69 -2.40
C LEU A 110 9.55 -13.90 -1.56
N GLY A 111 8.28 -13.93 -1.14
CA GLY A 111 7.71 -15.07 -0.39
C GLY A 111 7.74 -16.35 -1.21
N GLU A 112 7.27 -16.31 -2.46
CA GLU A 112 7.31 -17.46 -3.37
C GLU A 112 8.76 -17.83 -3.76
N GLY A 113 9.67 -16.84 -3.79
CA GLY A 113 11.11 -17.01 -3.95
C GLY A 113 11.83 -17.68 -2.78
N GLY A 114 11.12 -18.00 -1.68
CA GLY A 114 11.72 -18.63 -0.51
C GLY A 114 12.58 -17.70 0.35
N LEU A 115 12.53 -16.38 0.11
CA LEU A 115 13.32 -15.38 0.86
C LEU A 115 12.63 -14.94 2.17
N ASP A 116 11.41 -15.42 2.43
CA ASP A 116 10.57 -15.18 3.62
C ASP A 116 10.74 -13.78 4.26
N PRO A 117 10.36 -12.69 3.55
CA PRO A 117 10.61 -11.34 4.00
C PRO A 117 9.74 -10.97 5.22
N THR A 118 10.25 -10.07 6.06
CA THR A 118 9.39 -9.27 6.94
C THR A 118 8.65 -8.25 6.10
N VAL A 119 7.35 -8.08 6.32
CA VAL A 119 6.48 -7.24 5.50
C VAL A 119 5.73 -6.24 6.38
N VAL A 120 5.75 -4.96 6.01
CA VAL A 120 5.04 -3.87 6.70
C VAL A 120 4.29 -3.02 5.67
N ILE A 121 2.97 -3.13 5.65
CA ILE A 121 2.08 -2.54 4.63
C ILE A 121 1.05 -1.64 5.31
N GLY A 122 0.66 -0.54 4.67
CA GLY A 122 -0.39 0.37 5.14
C GLY A 122 -1.82 -0.20 5.03
N GLY A 123 -2.01 -1.25 4.21
CA GLY A 123 -3.27 -1.97 3.98
C GLY A 123 -3.21 -3.48 4.24
N LYS A 124 -4.38 -4.13 4.27
CA LYS A 124 -4.51 -5.59 4.51
C LYS A 124 -4.29 -6.37 3.22
N LEU A 125 -3.33 -7.29 3.22
CA LEU A 125 -3.06 -8.19 2.10
C LEU A 125 -3.96 -9.43 2.20
N ASN A 126 -4.74 -9.75 1.16
CA ASN A 126 -5.78 -10.79 1.22
C ASN A 126 -5.21 -12.20 1.52
N SER A 127 -4.02 -12.52 1.02
CA SER A 127 -3.39 -13.83 1.26
C SER A 127 -2.75 -13.94 2.66
N MET A 128 -2.54 -12.83 3.37
CA MET A 128 -1.86 -12.82 4.69
C MET A 128 -2.77 -12.41 5.86
N GLY A 129 -3.95 -11.84 5.60
CA GLY A 129 -4.96 -11.49 6.62
C GLY A 129 -4.56 -10.36 7.59
N SER A 130 -3.37 -9.77 7.46
CA SER A 130 -2.79 -8.77 8.36
C SER A 130 -2.03 -7.67 7.57
N ASN A 131 -1.80 -6.51 8.21
CA ASN A 131 -1.00 -5.39 7.67
C ASN A 131 0.51 -5.59 7.87
N ALA A 132 0.90 -6.57 8.68
CA ALA A 132 2.30 -6.89 8.92
C ALA A 132 2.49 -8.40 9.06
N LYS A 133 3.59 -8.90 8.52
CA LYS A 133 4.07 -10.29 8.66
C LYS A 133 5.52 -10.23 9.13
N LEU A 134 5.84 -10.95 10.19
CA LEU A 134 7.22 -11.20 10.57
C LEU A 134 7.74 -12.39 9.77
N GLY A 135 8.72 -12.17 8.90
CA GLY A 135 9.43 -13.21 8.17
C GLY A 135 10.79 -13.51 8.80
N GLN A 136 11.30 -14.70 8.53
CA GLN A 136 12.58 -15.21 9.04
C GLN A 136 13.78 -14.80 8.18
N GLY A 137 13.56 -14.35 6.94
CA GLY A 137 14.65 -13.99 6.02
C GLY A 137 15.23 -12.60 6.25
N ASP A 138 16.28 -12.27 5.50
CA ASP A 138 17.08 -11.06 5.68
C ASP A 138 16.41 -9.78 5.14
N TYR A 139 15.31 -9.90 4.40
CA TYR A 139 14.66 -8.78 3.74
C TYR A 139 13.53 -8.18 4.58
N LEU A 140 13.42 -6.84 4.51
CA LEU A 140 12.27 -6.08 4.99
C LEU A 140 11.62 -5.40 3.78
N VAL A 141 10.36 -5.72 3.50
CA VAL A 141 9.56 -5.07 2.46
C VAL A 141 8.58 -4.12 3.12
N ALA A 142 8.69 -2.82 2.85
CA ALA A 142 7.85 -1.83 3.51
C ALA A 142 7.44 -0.66 2.60
N GLU A 143 6.28 -0.09 2.89
CA GLU A 143 5.86 1.20 2.35
C GLU A 143 6.70 2.33 2.99
N ALA A 144 7.18 3.24 2.17
CA ALA A 144 7.86 4.46 2.58
C ALA A 144 6.95 5.66 2.29
N ASP A 145 6.44 6.26 3.36
CA ASP A 145 5.48 7.37 3.29
C ASP A 145 6.18 8.72 3.16
N GLU A 146 5.89 9.43 2.07
CA GLU A 146 6.39 10.77 1.80
C GLU A 146 5.61 11.85 2.56
N SER A 147 4.39 11.58 3.04
CA SER A 147 3.41 12.60 3.44
C SER A 147 3.87 13.62 4.48
N ASP A 148 4.76 13.22 5.39
CA ASP A 148 5.33 14.02 6.46
C ASP A 148 6.88 14.04 6.42
N GLY A 149 7.46 13.61 5.30
CA GLY A 149 8.89 13.46 5.12
C GLY A 149 9.53 12.33 5.94
N SER A 150 8.76 11.47 6.60
CA SER A 150 9.29 10.37 7.42
C SER A 150 10.12 9.36 6.62
N PHE A 151 9.81 9.13 5.34
CA PHE A 151 10.65 8.29 4.47
C PHE A 151 12.11 8.76 4.38
N LEU A 152 12.40 10.06 4.59
CA LEU A 152 13.77 10.58 4.64
C LEU A 152 14.54 10.08 5.85
N LYS A 153 13.93 9.39 6.81
CA LYS A 153 14.64 8.78 7.95
C LYS A 153 15.05 7.33 7.67
N LEU A 154 14.53 6.76 6.59
CA LEU A 154 14.76 5.37 6.21
C LEU A 154 16.02 5.24 5.33
N ASN A 155 16.63 4.06 5.34
CA ASN A 155 17.80 3.74 4.53
C ASN A 155 17.51 2.47 3.70
N PRO A 156 17.01 2.60 2.47
CA PRO A 156 16.75 1.46 1.60
C PRO A 156 18.04 0.81 1.10
N THR A 157 18.05 -0.51 0.95
CA THR A 157 18.98 -1.23 0.06
C THR A 157 18.44 -1.26 -1.36
N ILE A 158 17.13 -1.46 -1.50
CA ILE A 158 16.40 -1.35 -2.75
C ILE A 158 15.30 -0.32 -2.55
N ALA A 159 15.23 0.70 -3.41
CA ALA A 159 14.14 1.67 -3.38
C ALA A 159 13.30 1.55 -4.65
N VAL A 160 12.00 1.33 -4.50
CA VAL A 160 11.07 1.34 -5.63
C VAL A 160 10.30 2.65 -5.63
N ILE A 161 10.37 3.40 -6.72
CA ILE A 161 9.75 4.72 -6.84
C ILE A 161 8.67 4.69 -7.93
N THR A 162 7.40 4.70 -7.51
CA THR A 162 6.27 4.45 -8.40
C THR A 162 5.86 5.67 -9.22
N ASN A 163 5.87 6.86 -8.61
CA ASN A 163 5.53 8.14 -9.22
C ASN A 163 5.77 9.28 -8.20
N ILE A 164 5.79 10.51 -8.71
CA ILE A 164 5.62 11.72 -7.91
C ILE A 164 4.33 12.39 -8.41
N ASP A 165 3.50 12.87 -7.51
CA ASP A 165 2.29 13.65 -7.83
C ASP A 165 2.15 14.79 -6.81
N LYS A 166 1.28 15.76 -7.07
CA LYS A 166 1.02 16.92 -6.22
C LYS A 166 0.19 16.53 -4.99
N GLU A 167 0.78 15.71 -4.13
CA GLU A 167 0.23 15.33 -2.82
C GLU A 167 1.06 15.92 -1.67
N HIS A 168 0.42 16.11 -0.52
CA HIS A 168 1.08 16.52 0.72
C HIS A 168 1.82 17.87 0.63
N MET A 169 1.29 18.79 -0.18
CA MET A 169 1.87 20.11 -0.42
C MET A 169 1.90 21.00 0.84
N ASP A 170 1.10 20.71 1.85
CA ASP A 170 1.17 21.38 3.16
C ASP A 170 2.55 21.18 3.82
N PHE A 171 3.19 20.02 3.57
CA PHE A 171 4.52 19.71 4.08
C PHE A 171 5.63 20.19 3.13
N PHE A 172 5.53 19.84 1.84
CA PHE A 172 6.58 20.11 0.86
C PHE A 172 6.57 21.51 0.28
N LYS A 173 5.47 22.28 0.41
CA LYS A 173 5.25 23.64 -0.12
C LYS A 173 5.17 23.72 -1.64
N ASP A 174 6.12 23.12 -2.36
CA ASP A 174 6.21 23.13 -3.82
C ASP A 174 6.73 21.79 -4.38
N MET A 175 6.56 21.62 -5.70
CA MET A 175 6.97 20.39 -6.41
C MET A 175 8.49 20.22 -6.45
N GLU A 176 9.26 21.30 -6.39
CA GLU A 176 10.73 21.23 -6.39
C GLU A 176 11.23 20.62 -5.08
N SER A 177 10.69 21.05 -3.95
CA SER A 177 10.96 20.51 -2.62
C SER A 177 10.58 19.03 -2.53
N LEU A 178 9.44 18.63 -3.10
CA LEU A 178 9.03 17.23 -3.19
C LEU A 178 10.01 16.39 -4.03
N LYS A 179 10.37 16.86 -5.24
CA LYS A 179 11.37 16.19 -6.10
C LYS A 179 12.72 16.05 -5.40
N ASN A 180 13.18 17.09 -4.71
CA ASN A 180 14.44 17.09 -3.94
C ASN A 180 14.40 16.09 -2.78
N ALA A 181 13.24 15.90 -2.14
CA ALA A 181 13.07 14.88 -1.12
C ALA A 181 13.19 13.47 -1.71
N PHE A 182 12.58 13.19 -2.86
CA PHE A 182 12.74 11.91 -3.56
C PHE A 182 14.19 11.66 -4.00
N ILE A 183 14.87 12.66 -4.56
CA ILE A 183 16.31 12.58 -4.90
C ILE A 183 17.13 12.24 -3.66
N SER A 184 16.85 12.90 -2.53
CA SER A 184 17.54 12.66 -1.26
C SER A 184 17.31 11.24 -0.73
N PHE A 185 16.08 10.74 -0.82
CA PHE A 185 15.72 9.38 -0.44
C PHE A 185 16.43 8.33 -1.31
N ILE A 186 16.38 8.47 -2.63
CA ILE A 186 17.04 7.55 -3.58
C ILE A 186 18.56 7.55 -3.35
N ASN A 187 19.17 8.72 -3.12
CA ASN A 187 20.62 8.81 -2.92
C ASN A 187 21.11 8.27 -1.55
N LYS A 188 20.21 7.84 -0.65
CA LYS A 188 20.58 7.10 0.57
C LYS A 188 20.85 5.62 0.35
N ILE A 189 20.44 5.08 -0.79
CA ILE A 189 20.75 3.70 -1.18
C ILE A 189 22.27 3.49 -1.08
N PRO A 190 22.76 2.39 -0.48
CA PRO A 190 24.19 2.12 -0.42
C PRO A 190 24.77 1.89 -1.84
N PHE A 191 26.08 1.97 -2.02
CA PHE A 191 26.71 1.83 -3.35
C PHE A 191 26.44 0.47 -4.03
N TYR A 192 26.10 -0.55 -3.24
CA TYR A 192 25.75 -1.90 -3.69
C TYR A 192 24.23 -2.12 -3.83
N GLY A 193 23.41 -1.11 -3.55
CA GLY A 193 21.96 -1.17 -3.71
C GLY A 193 21.49 -0.64 -5.07
N ILE A 194 20.17 -0.67 -5.29
CA ILE A 194 19.56 -0.23 -6.56
C ILE A 194 18.26 0.57 -6.35
N ALA A 195 17.99 1.51 -7.24
CA ALA A 195 16.67 2.14 -7.39
C ALA A 195 15.89 1.53 -8.57
N VAL A 196 14.62 1.20 -8.37
CA VAL A 196 13.67 0.78 -9.41
C VAL A 196 12.73 1.95 -9.68
N VAL A 197 12.84 2.61 -10.82
CA VAL A 197 12.23 3.92 -11.08
C VAL A 197 11.24 3.86 -12.23
N CYS A 198 10.00 4.32 -11.99
CA CYS A 198 8.98 4.37 -13.01
C CYS A 198 9.25 5.48 -14.03
N LYS A 199 9.37 5.14 -15.32
CA LYS A 199 9.63 6.09 -16.41
C LYS A 199 8.36 6.72 -17.00
N GLU A 200 7.19 6.17 -16.68
CA GLU A 200 5.88 6.71 -17.09
C GLU A 200 5.53 8.05 -16.42
N ASN A 201 6.18 8.40 -15.31
CA ASN A 201 5.94 9.65 -14.60
C ASN A 201 6.91 10.74 -15.05
N GLU A 202 6.38 11.90 -15.46
CA GLU A 202 7.18 13.02 -15.96
C GLU A 202 8.17 13.58 -14.93
N TYR A 203 7.75 13.74 -13.67
CA TYR A 203 8.62 14.26 -12.62
C TYR A 203 9.75 13.27 -12.27
N LEU A 204 9.49 11.97 -12.35
CA LEU A 204 10.55 10.97 -12.23
C LEU A 204 11.56 11.08 -13.37
N ARG A 205 11.10 11.24 -14.62
CA ARG A 205 11.99 11.47 -15.77
C ARG A 205 12.88 12.69 -15.58
N GLU A 206 12.34 13.78 -15.01
CA GLU A 206 13.12 14.99 -14.71
C GLU A 206 14.21 14.77 -13.65
N ILE A 207 13.97 13.93 -12.63
CA ILE A 207 14.95 13.72 -11.55
C ILE A 207 15.97 12.62 -11.85
N ILE A 208 15.75 11.75 -12.84
CA ILE A 208 16.69 10.66 -13.21
C ILE A 208 18.14 11.15 -13.35
N PRO A 209 18.45 12.29 -14.03
CA PRO A 209 19.82 12.80 -14.13
C PRO A 209 20.49 13.15 -12.78
N SER A 210 19.70 13.34 -11.72
CA SER A 210 20.17 13.65 -10.36
C SER A 210 20.38 12.42 -9.47
N ILE A 211 20.05 11.22 -9.96
CA ILE A 211 20.25 9.96 -9.25
C ILE A 211 21.73 9.55 -9.34
N ARG A 212 22.38 9.37 -8.18
CA ARG A 212 23.82 9.03 -8.05
C ARG A 212 24.05 7.58 -7.62
N ARG A 213 23.07 6.73 -7.85
CA ARG A 213 23.05 5.30 -7.46
C ARG A 213 22.73 4.46 -8.67
N LYS A 214 23.06 3.16 -8.62
CA LYS A 214 22.60 2.22 -9.64
C LYS A 214 21.06 2.29 -9.68
N PHE A 215 20.48 2.38 -10.86
CA PHE A 215 19.05 2.33 -11.03
C PHE A 215 18.67 1.51 -12.26
N ILE A 216 17.44 1.02 -12.27
CA ILE A 216 16.79 0.40 -13.40
C ILE A 216 15.44 1.08 -13.59
N THR A 217 15.06 1.34 -14.83
CA THR A 217 13.80 1.98 -15.19
C THR A 217 12.76 0.96 -15.61
N TYR A 218 11.50 1.22 -15.29
CA TYR A 218 10.39 0.42 -15.76
C TYR A 218 9.24 1.27 -16.30
N GLY A 219 8.51 0.75 -17.29
CA GLY A 219 7.44 1.47 -17.96
C GLY A 219 6.58 0.59 -18.88
N LEU A 220 5.69 1.20 -19.65
CA LEU A 220 4.87 0.53 -20.67
C LEU A 220 5.42 0.74 -22.08
N SER A 221 6.53 1.47 -22.21
CA SER A 221 7.20 1.79 -23.48
C SER A 221 8.62 1.21 -23.54
N GLU A 222 9.09 0.96 -24.77
CA GLU A 222 10.38 0.32 -25.06
C GLU A 222 11.61 1.17 -24.68
N ASP A 223 11.42 2.43 -24.28
CA ASP A 223 12.49 3.29 -23.79
C ASP A 223 12.84 3.04 -22.31
N SER A 224 12.09 2.18 -21.61
CA SER A 224 12.41 1.72 -20.25
C SER A 224 13.25 0.43 -20.30
N ASP A 225 14.10 0.22 -19.30
CA ASP A 225 14.93 -1.00 -19.23
C ASP A 225 14.05 -2.25 -19.11
N ILE A 226 12.99 -2.17 -18.31
CA ILE A 226 11.93 -3.18 -18.20
C ILE A 226 10.61 -2.60 -18.71
N TYR A 227 9.95 -3.29 -19.64
CA TYR A 227 8.66 -2.84 -20.16
C TYR A 227 7.71 -3.99 -20.47
N ALA A 228 6.43 -3.64 -20.66
CA ALA A 228 5.39 -4.59 -21.06
C ALA A 228 4.90 -4.30 -22.48
N ARG A 229 4.72 -5.36 -23.28
CA ARG A 229 4.04 -5.32 -24.59
C ARG A 229 2.92 -6.34 -24.66
N ASP A 230 2.11 -6.30 -25.72
CA ASP A 230 0.95 -7.17 -25.94
C ASP A 230 -0.05 -7.21 -24.77
N ILE A 231 -0.17 -6.07 -24.08
CA ILE A 231 -1.03 -5.91 -22.91
C ILE A 231 -2.49 -6.04 -23.34
N ARG A 232 -3.16 -7.06 -22.81
CA ARG A 232 -4.56 -7.36 -23.08
C ARG A 232 -5.30 -7.79 -21.83
N HIS A 233 -6.61 -7.65 -21.88
CA HIS A 233 -7.52 -8.17 -20.86
C HIS A 233 -7.89 -9.62 -21.16
N SER A 234 -8.06 -10.40 -20.11
CA SER A 234 -8.65 -11.74 -20.14
C SER A 234 -9.64 -11.86 -18.98
N GLY A 235 -10.85 -11.33 -19.18
CA GLY A 235 -11.81 -11.09 -18.09
C GLY A 235 -11.30 -9.96 -17.19
N ALA A 236 -11.31 -10.17 -15.86
CA ALA A 236 -10.77 -9.22 -14.88
C ALA A 236 -9.24 -9.36 -14.66
N LYS A 237 -8.55 -10.11 -15.54
CA LYS A 237 -7.10 -10.34 -15.47
C LYS A 237 -6.39 -9.58 -16.58
N MET A 238 -5.16 -9.18 -16.31
CA MET A 238 -4.24 -8.67 -17.33
C MET A 238 -3.29 -9.77 -17.80
N VAL A 239 -3.04 -9.82 -19.10
CA VAL A 239 -2.01 -10.67 -19.72
C VAL A 239 -1.08 -9.77 -20.52
N PHE A 240 0.23 -9.94 -20.35
CA PHE A 240 1.24 -9.12 -21.01
C PHE A 240 2.56 -9.89 -21.13
N GLU A 241 3.37 -9.52 -22.12
CA GLU A 241 4.77 -9.96 -22.19
C GLU A 241 5.65 -8.93 -21.51
N ALA A 242 6.50 -9.35 -20.56
CA ALA A 242 7.51 -8.48 -19.98
C ALA A 242 8.83 -8.65 -20.74
N VAL A 243 9.55 -7.55 -20.93
CA VAL A 243 10.80 -7.48 -21.68
C VAL A 243 11.83 -6.75 -20.84
N HIS A 244 13.08 -7.23 -20.84
CA HIS A 244 14.22 -6.58 -20.19
C HIS A 244 15.35 -6.38 -21.20
N GLU A 245 15.72 -5.12 -21.45
CA GLU A 245 16.76 -4.74 -22.42
C GLU A 245 16.56 -5.40 -23.80
N GLY A 246 15.30 -5.46 -24.26
CA GLY A 246 14.92 -6.07 -25.54
C GLY A 246 14.76 -7.60 -25.53
N ASN A 247 15.10 -8.28 -24.43
CA ASN A 247 14.94 -9.72 -24.29
C ASN A 247 13.63 -10.06 -23.58
N SER A 248 12.85 -10.98 -24.17
CA SER A 248 11.61 -11.45 -23.55
C SER A 248 11.89 -12.16 -22.23
N LEU A 249 11.16 -11.77 -21.18
CA LEU A 249 11.09 -12.47 -19.89
C LEU A 249 9.93 -13.47 -19.84
N GLY A 250 9.18 -13.60 -20.93
CA GLY A 250 7.99 -14.44 -21.03
C GLY A 250 6.68 -13.69 -20.78
N THR A 251 5.58 -14.44 -20.86
CA THR A 251 4.22 -13.93 -20.65
C THR A 251 3.81 -14.05 -19.20
N PHE A 252 3.29 -12.96 -18.65
CA PHE A 252 2.77 -12.86 -17.29
C PHE A 252 1.26 -12.72 -17.31
N THR A 253 0.62 -13.29 -16.30
CA THR A 253 -0.80 -13.10 -16.01
C THR A 253 -0.93 -12.48 -14.64
N LEU A 254 -1.71 -11.41 -14.53
CA LEU A 254 -1.96 -10.71 -13.28
C LEU A 254 -3.46 -10.71 -13.00
N PRO A 255 -3.93 -11.28 -11.87
CA PRO A 255 -5.35 -11.43 -11.55
C PRO A 255 -5.99 -10.14 -10.99
N VAL A 256 -5.46 -8.97 -11.37
CA VAL A 256 -6.04 -7.66 -11.09
C VAL A 256 -6.06 -6.84 -12.38
N PRO A 257 -7.14 -6.09 -12.66
CA PRO A 257 -7.28 -5.37 -13.92
C PRO A 257 -6.50 -4.06 -13.94
N GLY A 258 -6.31 -3.53 -15.14
CA GLY A 258 -5.79 -2.18 -15.37
C GLY A 258 -4.30 -2.13 -15.70
N ARG A 259 -3.94 -1.28 -16.66
CA ARG A 259 -2.55 -1.07 -17.10
C ARG A 259 -1.65 -0.53 -15.97
N HIS A 260 -2.21 0.22 -15.02
CA HIS A 260 -1.47 0.67 -13.83
C HIS A 260 -1.02 -0.51 -12.96
N ASN A 261 -1.78 -1.60 -12.91
CA ASN A 261 -1.35 -2.81 -12.20
C ASN A 261 -0.31 -3.62 -12.97
N VAL A 262 -0.35 -3.61 -14.32
CA VAL A 262 0.77 -4.10 -15.14
C VAL A 262 2.04 -3.32 -14.79
N LEU A 263 1.96 -1.98 -14.78
CA LEU A 263 3.07 -1.11 -14.38
C LEU A 263 3.60 -1.43 -12.97
N ASN A 264 2.70 -1.59 -11.99
CA ASN A 264 3.07 -2.00 -10.63
C ASN A 264 3.77 -3.37 -10.59
N SER A 265 3.33 -4.32 -11.43
CA SER A 265 3.94 -5.65 -11.50
C SER A 265 5.33 -5.64 -12.14
N LEU A 266 5.60 -4.75 -13.09
CA LEU A 266 6.95 -4.59 -13.66
C LEU A 266 7.95 -4.11 -12.60
N ALA A 267 7.53 -3.26 -11.66
CA ALA A 267 8.35 -2.89 -10.51
C ALA A 267 8.73 -4.10 -9.65
N ALA A 268 7.77 -5.00 -9.39
CA ALA A 268 8.02 -6.24 -8.66
C ALA A 268 8.89 -7.23 -9.43
N ILE A 269 8.73 -7.33 -10.75
CA ILE A 269 9.61 -8.12 -11.64
C ILE A 269 11.04 -7.59 -11.56
N ALA A 270 11.23 -6.27 -11.62
CA ALA A 270 12.56 -5.64 -11.52
C ALA A 270 13.25 -5.98 -10.19
N VAL A 271 12.53 -5.92 -9.07
CA VAL A 271 13.05 -6.34 -7.76
C VAL A 271 13.41 -7.83 -7.75
N GLY A 272 12.54 -8.68 -8.30
CA GLY A 272 12.81 -10.12 -8.39
C GLY A 272 14.04 -10.47 -9.24
N ILE A 273 14.26 -9.75 -10.34
CA ILE A 273 15.46 -9.88 -11.19
C ILE A 273 16.72 -9.49 -10.40
N GLU A 274 16.72 -8.34 -9.72
CA GLU A 274 17.89 -7.90 -8.93
C GLU A 274 18.25 -8.91 -7.83
N LEU A 275 17.23 -9.53 -7.21
CA LEU A 275 17.40 -10.58 -6.20
C LEU A 275 17.61 -11.98 -6.79
N GLN A 276 17.76 -12.10 -8.11
CA GLN A 276 18.03 -13.36 -8.81
C GLN A 276 16.98 -14.45 -8.57
N ILE A 277 15.72 -14.06 -8.33
CA ILE A 277 14.60 -15.00 -8.22
C ILE A 277 14.31 -15.58 -9.61
N PRO A 278 14.19 -16.91 -9.78
CA PRO A 278 13.89 -17.51 -11.09
C PRO A 278 12.61 -16.96 -11.72
N MET A 279 12.60 -16.72 -13.03
CA MET A 279 11.46 -16.09 -13.71
C MET A 279 10.17 -16.91 -13.59
N GLU A 280 10.28 -18.23 -13.56
CA GLU A 280 9.13 -19.14 -13.36
C GLU A 280 8.48 -18.91 -11.99
N VAL A 281 9.29 -18.60 -10.97
CA VAL A 281 8.83 -18.30 -9.62
C VAL A 281 8.16 -16.94 -9.57
N ILE A 282 8.75 -15.92 -10.22
CA ILE A 282 8.13 -14.58 -10.33
C ILE A 282 6.79 -14.68 -11.08
N SER A 283 6.75 -15.40 -12.20
CA SER A 283 5.53 -15.59 -12.99
C SER A 283 4.43 -16.29 -12.20
N LYS A 284 4.78 -17.37 -11.47
CA LYS A 284 3.86 -18.06 -10.56
C LYS A 284 3.35 -17.14 -9.45
N ALA A 285 4.23 -16.36 -8.82
CA ALA A 285 3.87 -15.44 -7.76
C ALA A 285 2.87 -14.37 -8.22
N LEU A 286 3.11 -13.76 -9.38
CA LEU A 286 2.22 -12.76 -9.95
C LEU A 286 0.88 -13.36 -10.40
N CYS A 287 0.89 -14.55 -10.99
CA CYS A 287 -0.33 -15.26 -11.37
C CYS A 287 -1.19 -15.66 -10.16
N GLY A 288 -0.56 -15.99 -9.04
CA GLY A 288 -1.21 -16.37 -7.78
C GLY A 288 -1.59 -15.20 -6.87
N PHE A 289 -1.37 -13.94 -7.29
CA PHE A 289 -1.60 -12.77 -6.45
C PHE A 289 -3.08 -12.64 -6.03
N GLY A 290 -3.37 -12.72 -4.73
CA GLY A 290 -4.75 -12.73 -4.20
C GLY A 290 -5.47 -11.37 -4.18
N GLY A 291 -4.86 -10.34 -4.75
CA GLY A 291 -5.34 -8.96 -4.64
C GLY A 291 -5.12 -8.36 -3.24
N ILE A 292 -5.59 -7.12 -3.08
CA ILE A 292 -5.46 -6.36 -1.84
C ILE A 292 -6.84 -5.86 -1.47
N HIS A 293 -7.13 -5.85 -0.17
CA HIS A 293 -8.38 -5.31 0.34
C HIS A 293 -8.54 -3.85 -0.13
N ARG A 294 -9.70 -3.54 -0.72
CA ARG A 294 -10.06 -2.24 -1.28
C ARG A 294 -9.19 -1.78 -2.45
N ARG A 295 -8.59 -2.68 -3.24
CA ARG A 295 -7.89 -2.31 -4.50
C ARG A 295 -8.48 -3.12 -5.64
N PHE A 296 -9.46 -2.54 -6.32
CA PHE A 296 -10.33 -3.19 -7.31
C PHE A 296 -10.87 -4.54 -6.79
N GLU A 297 -11.30 -4.57 -5.53
CA GLU A 297 -11.70 -5.79 -4.84
C GLU A 297 -13.12 -6.16 -5.24
N LEU A 298 -13.34 -7.38 -5.75
CA LEU A 298 -14.68 -7.92 -5.94
C LEU A 298 -15.30 -8.23 -4.58
N LYS A 299 -16.30 -7.44 -4.15
CA LYS A 299 -17.06 -7.66 -2.91
C LYS A 299 -18.11 -8.75 -3.07
N GLY A 300 -18.67 -8.90 -4.28
CA GLY A 300 -19.62 -9.96 -4.57
C GLY A 300 -20.31 -9.84 -5.93
N ASP A 301 -20.99 -10.91 -6.31
CA ASP A 301 -21.86 -10.98 -7.48
C ASP A 301 -23.24 -11.48 -7.01
N VAL A 302 -24.29 -10.73 -7.29
CA VAL A 302 -25.68 -11.07 -6.93
C VAL A 302 -26.58 -10.83 -8.12
N ASN A 303 -27.22 -11.88 -8.63
CA ASN A 303 -28.13 -11.81 -9.79
C ASN A 303 -27.50 -11.14 -11.03
N GLY A 304 -26.20 -11.39 -11.26
CA GLY A 304 -25.46 -10.81 -12.38
C GLY A 304 -25.05 -9.34 -12.18
N ILE A 305 -25.25 -8.78 -10.98
CA ILE A 305 -24.75 -7.46 -10.58
C ILE A 305 -23.45 -7.67 -9.82
N LYS A 306 -22.35 -7.09 -10.32
CA LYS A 306 -21.04 -7.15 -9.66
C LYS A 306 -20.80 -5.89 -8.84
N VAL A 307 -20.34 -6.06 -7.61
CA VAL A 307 -19.98 -4.94 -6.73
C VAL A 307 -18.48 -5.02 -6.42
N PHE A 308 -17.77 -3.96 -6.75
CA PHE A 308 -16.35 -3.78 -6.45
C PHE A 308 -16.14 -2.64 -5.45
N ASP A 309 -15.04 -2.70 -4.70
CA ASP A 309 -14.55 -1.60 -3.88
C ASP A 309 -13.12 -1.21 -4.27
N ASP A 310 -12.87 0.09 -4.34
CA ASP A 310 -11.54 0.64 -4.57
C ASP A 310 -11.26 1.85 -3.66
N TYR A 311 -10.04 1.90 -3.14
CA TYR A 311 -9.56 2.91 -2.20
C TYR A 311 -9.18 4.23 -2.88
N GLY A 312 -9.13 4.26 -4.21
CA GLY A 312 -8.78 5.41 -5.03
C GLY A 312 -9.54 6.65 -4.59
N HIS A 313 -8.79 7.68 -4.20
CA HIS A 313 -9.33 8.92 -3.64
C HIS A 313 -8.60 10.15 -4.16
N HIS A 314 -7.51 9.98 -4.90
CA HIS A 314 -6.91 11.01 -5.73
C HIS A 314 -7.49 10.97 -7.17
N PRO A 315 -7.63 12.10 -7.88
CA PRO A 315 -8.10 12.12 -9.28
C PRO A 315 -7.41 11.11 -10.20
N SER A 316 -6.08 11.01 -10.14
CA SER A 316 -5.28 10.05 -10.91
C SER A 316 -5.68 8.59 -10.63
N GLU A 317 -5.97 8.24 -9.38
CA GLU A 317 -6.41 6.90 -8.96
C GLU A 317 -7.85 6.62 -9.42
N VAL A 318 -8.74 7.61 -9.31
CA VAL A 318 -10.12 7.53 -9.79
C VAL A 318 -10.12 7.25 -11.30
N GLN A 319 -9.41 8.04 -12.08
CA GLN A 319 -9.30 7.87 -13.53
C GLN A 319 -8.74 6.49 -13.90
N ALA A 320 -7.67 6.05 -13.22
CA ALA A 320 -7.06 4.75 -13.47
C ALA A 320 -8.02 3.58 -13.18
N THR A 321 -8.80 3.68 -12.10
CA THR A 321 -9.81 2.69 -11.71
C THR A 321 -10.95 2.63 -12.72
N LEU A 322 -11.50 3.79 -13.10
CA LEU A 322 -12.63 3.84 -14.04
C LEU A 322 -12.22 3.40 -15.45
N LYS A 323 -11.01 3.74 -15.89
CA LYS A 323 -10.46 3.24 -17.14
C LYS A 323 -10.33 1.71 -17.12
N ALA A 324 -9.75 1.15 -16.06
CA ALA A 324 -9.65 -0.30 -15.91
C ALA A 324 -11.02 -0.97 -15.91
N ALA A 325 -11.99 -0.40 -15.20
CA ALA A 325 -13.36 -0.89 -15.17
C ALA A 325 -14.02 -0.86 -16.56
N ARG A 326 -13.89 0.24 -17.30
CA ARG A 326 -14.45 0.36 -18.65
C ARG A 326 -13.83 -0.64 -19.62
N GLU A 327 -12.51 -0.83 -19.56
CA GLU A 327 -11.83 -1.81 -20.40
C GLU A 327 -12.27 -3.26 -20.07
N CYS A 328 -12.49 -3.59 -18.79
CA CYS A 328 -12.95 -4.92 -18.37
C CYS A 328 -14.44 -5.19 -18.65
N PHE A 329 -15.27 -4.15 -18.58
CA PHE A 329 -16.73 -4.24 -18.59
C PHE A 329 -17.34 -3.35 -19.68
N ASN A 330 -16.76 -3.42 -20.88
CA ASN A 330 -17.04 -2.47 -21.97
C ASN A 330 -18.53 -2.34 -22.32
N GLU A 331 -19.27 -3.47 -22.27
CA GLU A 331 -20.70 -3.54 -22.61
C GLU A 331 -21.64 -3.33 -21.41
N ASN A 332 -21.09 -3.19 -20.20
CA ASN A 332 -21.87 -3.10 -18.96
C ASN A 332 -22.06 -1.63 -18.55
N ARG A 333 -23.17 -1.35 -17.84
CA ARG A 333 -23.36 -0.04 -17.22
C ARG A 333 -22.52 0.04 -15.96
N LEU A 334 -21.69 1.08 -15.86
CA LEU A 334 -20.82 1.36 -14.73
C LEU A 334 -21.45 2.41 -13.81
N PHE A 335 -21.80 1.96 -12.61
CA PHE A 335 -22.30 2.77 -11.51
C PHE A 335 -21.15 3.07 -10.55
N ILE A 336 -20.90 4.34 -10.26
CA ILE A 336 -19.84 4.77 -9.36
C ILE A 336 -20.48 5.46 -8.16
N LEU A 337 -20.21 4.92 -6.97
CA LEU A 337 -20.52 5.55 -5.70
C LEU A 337 -19.22 6.11 -5.12
N PHE A 338 -19.02 7.41 -5.27
CA PHE A 338 -17.80 8.10 -4.86
C PHE A 338 -18.01 8.90 -3.57
N GLN A 339 -17.08 8.75 -2.63
CA GLN A 339 -17.01 9.55 -1.41
C GLN A 339 -15.68 10.32 -1.42
N PRO A 340 -15.71 11.65 -1.65
CA PRO A 340 -14.50 12.47 -1.56
C PRO A 340 -13.89 12.37 -0.16
N HIS A 341 -12.57 12.46 -0.06
CA HIS A 341 -11.85 12.30 1.21
C HIS A 341 -10.99 13.54 1.52
N ARG A 342 -11.28 14.17 2.67
CA ARG A 342 -10.75 15.47 3.15
C ARG A 342 -11.26 16.69 2.37
N TYR A 343 -11.47 17.79 3.10
CA TYR A 343 -11.86 19.07 2.51
C TYR A 343 -10.65 19.72 1.82
N THR A 344 -9.47 19.66 2.41
CA THR A 344 -8.22 20.21 1.83
C THR A 344 -7.93 19.63 0.44
N ARG A 345 -7.94 18.30 0.30
CA ARG A 345 -7.75 17.63 -0.99
C ARG A 345 -8.82 18.04 -2.02
N THR A 346 -10.08 18.07 -1.60
CA THR A 346 -11.18 18.45 -2.50
C THR A 346 -11.05 19.90 -2.97
N ARG A 347 -10.57 20.80 -2.11
CA ARG A 347 -10.26 22.20 -2.47
C ARG A 347 -9.12 22.26 -3.49
N ASP A 348 -8.03 21.56 -3.23
CA ASP A 348 -6.79 21.68 -4.00
C ASP A 348 -6.85 21.02 -5.38
N LEU A 349 -7.76 20.04 -5.55
CA LEU A 349 -7.91 19.22 -6.76
C LEU A 349 -9.33 19.24 -7.33
N MET A 350 -10.09 20.32 -7.06
CA MET A 350 -11.51 20.41 -7.43
C MET A 350 -11.72 20.27 -8.94
N ASP A 351 -10.87 20.92 -9.74
CA ASP A 351 -10.95 20.89 -11.20
C ASP A 351 -10.64 19.48 -11.73
N GLU A 352 -9.59 18.85 -11.20
CA GLU A 352 -9.15 17.51 -11.56
C GLU A 352 -10.20 16.45 -11.20
N PHE A 353 -10.82 16.54 -10.02
CA PHE A 353 -11.95 15.67 -9.68
C PHE A 353 -13.10 15.84 -10.66
N SER A 354 -13.42 17.08 -11.06
CA SER A 354 -14.54 17.31 -11.97
C SER A 354 -14.39 16.62 -13.33
N ALA A 355 -13.14 16.39 -13.76
CA ALA A 355 -12.78 15.70 -15.00
C ALA A 355 -12.43 14.21 -14.82
N SER A 356 -12.61 13.63 -13.63
CA SER A 356 -12.13 12.27 -13.34
C SER A 356 -13.09 11.15 -13.71
N PHE A 357 -14.35 11.46 -14.05
CA PHE A 357 -15.45 10.48 -14.05
C PHE A 357 -15.95 10.02 -15.43
N ASP A 358 -15.26 10.39 -16.51
CA ASP A 358 -15.73 10.18 -17.90
C ASP A 358 -16.04 8.73 -18.26
N ASN A 359 -15.34 7.76 -17.66
CA ASN A 359 -15.52 6.34 -17.94
C ASN A 359 -16.71 5.69 -17.20
N SER A 360 -17.60 6.48 -16.58
CA SER A 360 -18.77 5.97 -15.82
C SER A 360 -20.11 6.37 -16.44
N ASP A 361 -21.12 5.51 -16.33
CA ASP A 361 -22.46 5.78 -16.84
C ASP A 361 -23.33 6.50 -15.80
N ARG A 362 -23.19 6.14 -14.52
CA ARG A 362 -23.93 6.74 -13.40
C ARG A 362 -22.96 7.11 -12.30
N LEU A 363 -22.99 8.37 -11.85
CA LEU A 363 -22.16 8.85 -10.75
C LEU A 363 -23.03 9.28 -9.58
N PHE A 364 -22.69 8.78 -8.40
CA PHE A 364 -23.33 9.11 -7.14
C PHE A 364 -22.28 9.64 -6.18
N LEU A 365 -22.49 10.85 -5.67
CA LEU A 365 -21.59 11.54 -4.76
C LEU A 365 -22.20 11.54 -3.36
N MET A 366 -21.40 11.07 -2.40
CA MET A 366 -21.67 11.22 -0.96
C MET A 366 -21.09 12.52 -0.44
N ASP A 367 -21.43 12.88 0.80
CA ASP A 367 -20.71 13.91 1.55
C ASP A 367 -19.20 13.61 1.63
N ILE A 368 -18.41 14.69 1.72
CA ILE A 368 -16.97 14.60 1.91
C ILE A 368 -16.70 13.91 3.25
N TYR A 369 -15.93 12.83 3.24
CA TYR A 369 -15.44 12.21 4.46
C TYR A 369 -14.35 13.11 5.08
N PRO A 370 -14.55 13.66 6.28
CA PRO A 370 -13.70 14.74 6.80
C PRO A 370 -12.31 14.27 7.25
N ALA A 371 -12.17 13.01 7.67
CA ALA A 371 -10.93 12.46 8.23
C ALA A 371 -10.30 13.33 9.33
N GLY A 372 -11.13 13.99 10.14
CA GLY A 372 -10.71 14.88 11.23
C GLY A 372 -10.59 16.36 10.87
N GLU A 373 -10.76 16.73 9.60
CA GLU A 373 -10.74 18.14 9.17
C GLU A 373 -12.04 18.87 9.50
N LYS A 374 -11.93 20.18 9.71
CA LYS A 374 -13.09 21.07 9.78
C LYS A 374 -13.58 21.39 8.36
N PRO A 375 -14.90 21.54 8.15
CA PRO A 375 -15.43 22.00 6.87
C PRO A 375 -14.78 23.30 6.41
N ILE A 376 -14.51 23.39 5.10
CA ILE A 376 -14.01 24.60 4.45
C ILE A 376 -15.16 25.23 3.66
N ASP A 377 -15.39 26.53 3.83
CA ASP A 377 -16.47 27.22 3.14
C ASP A 377 -16.35 27.08 1.61
N GLY A 378 -17.47 26.82 0.94
CA GLY A 378 -17.52 26.54 -0.49
C GLY A 378 -17.00 25.16 -0.93
N ILE A 379 -16.42 24.34 -0.04
CA ILE A 379 -15.87 23.01 -0.39
C ILE A 379 -16.81 21.91 0.09
N ASN A 380 -17.64 21.40 -0.82
CA ASN A 380 -18.59 20.33 -0.56
C ASN A 380 -18.94 19.57 -1.86
N SER A 381 -19.47 18.36 -1.72
CA SER A 381 -19.84 17.50 -2.85
C SER A 381 -20.93 18.10 -3.74
N GLY A 382 -21.79 18.98 -3.23
CA GLY A 382 -22.77 19.71 -4.03
C GLY A 382 -22.13 20.71 -5.00
N ASN A 383 -21.05 21.39 -4.59
CA ASN A 383 -20.28 22.25 -5.48
C ASN A 383 -19.42 21.44 -6.46
N LEU A 384 -18.85 20.32 -6.03
CA LEU A 384 -18.19 19.37 -6.94
C LEU A 384 -19.15 18.86 -8.02
N LEU A 385 -20.39 18.50 -7.66
CA LEU A 385 -21.43 18.11 -8.61
C LEU A 385 -21.69 19.21 -9.66
N LYS A 386 -21.77 20.48 -9.23
CA LYS A 386 -21.97 21.60 -10.16
C LYS A 386 -20.81 21.69 -11.17
N MET A 387 -19.58 21.44 -10.73
CA MET A 387 -18.40 21.46 -11.61
C MET A 387 -18.40 20.26 -12.57
N ILE A 388 -18.72 19.07 -12.09
CA ILE A 388 -18.92 17.88 -12.93
C ILE A 388 -20.01 18.14 -13.99
N ASN A 389 -21.12 18.77 -13.63
CA ASN A 389 -22.18 19.06 -14.61
C ASN A 389 -21.73 20.08 -15.68
N LYS A 390 -20.78 20.97 -15.36
CA LYS A 390 -20.20 21.91 -16.34
C LYS A 390 -19.33 21.21 -17.39
N THR A 391 -18.83 20.00 -17.14
CA THR A 391 -18.10 19.21 -18.16
C THR A 391 -19.05 18.59 -19.21
N GLY A 392 -20.37 18.74 -19.02
CA GLY A 392 -21.39 18.20 -19.91
C GLY A 392 -22.02 16.89 -19.41
N ARG A 393 -21.53 16.33 -18.30
CA ARG A 393 -22.12 15.15 -17.65
C ARG A 393 -23.50 15.47 -17.08
N LYS A 394 -24.49 14.60 -17.34
CA LYS A 394 -25.87 14.75 -16.84
C LYS A 394 -26.29 13.66 -15.84
N ASP A 395 -25.64 12.49 -15.91
CA ASP A 395 -25.91 11.35 -15.03
C ASP A 395 -25.00 11.36 -13.80
N ALA A 396 -25.10 12.46 -13.04
CA ALA A 396 -24.42 12.64 -11.77
C ALA A 396 -25.40 13.15 -10.70
N TYR A 397 -25.34 12.55 -9.52
CA TYR A 397 -26.27 12.81 -8.41
C TYR A 397 -25.48 13.04 -7.13
N TYR A 398 -25.94 13.96 -6.29
CA TYR A 398 -25.44 14.14 -4.93
C TYR A 398 -26.55 13.78 -3.97
N ILE A 399 -26.30 12.80 -3.11
CA ILE A 399 -27.24 12.31 -2.10
C ILE A 399 -26.46 12.17 -0.78
N PRO A 400 -26.66 13.07 0.21
CA PRO A 400 -25.91 13.01 1.45
C PRO A 400 -26.39 11.88 2.37
N ASP A 401 -27.69 11.55 2.34
CA ASP A 401 -28.25 10.51 3.18
C ASP A 401 -27.86 9.12 2.64
N ARG A 402 -27.18 8.35 3.49
CA ARG A 402 -26.69 7.01 3.16
C ARG A 402 -27.82 6.05 2.79
N LYS A 403 -28.96 6.10 3.50
CA LYS A 403 -30.05 5.16 3.31
C LYS A 403 -30.78 5.45 1.99
N GLU A 404 -31.05 6.73 1.71
CA GLU A 404 -31.60 7.20 0.45
C GLU A 404 -30.68 6.82 -0.72
N MET A 405 -29.36 7.00 -0.57
CA MET A 405 -28.38 6.61 -1.59
C MET A 405 -28.44 5.11 -1.90
N VAL A 406 -28.41 4.25 -0.87
CA VAL A 406 -28.52 2.79 -1.04
C VAL A 406 -29.83 2.41 -1.71
N GLU A 407 -30.95 3.00 -1.30
CA GLU A 407 -32.27 2.76 -1.91
C GLU A 407 -32.30 3.15 -3.38
N LYS A 408 -31.77 4.33 -3.70
CA LYS A 408 -31.70 4.86 -5.06
C LYS A 408 -30.89 3.93 -5.97
N ILE A 409 -29.67 3.57 -5.56
CA ILE A 409 -28.79 2.69 -6.37
C ILE A 409 -29.44 1.32 -6.57
N VAL A 410 -29.92 0.67 -5.50
CA VAL A 410 -30.54 -0.66 -5.59
C VAL A 410 -31.77 -0.67 -6.51
N SER A 411 -32.54 0.41 -6.55
CA SER A 411 -33.73 0.52 -7.41
C SER A 411 -33.41 0.60 -8.92
N GLU A 412 -32.17 0.98 -9.27
CA GLU A 412 -31.75 1.22 -10.66
C GLU A 412 -30.87 0.13 -11.25
N LEU A 413 -30.19 -0.62 -10.38
CA LEU A 413 -29.33 -1.72 -10.75
C LEU A 413 -30.13 -2.86 -11.40
N LYS A 414 -29.55 -3.45 -12.44
CA LYS A 414 -30.09 -4.55 -13.24
C LYS A 414 -28.99 -5.58 -13.47
N SER A 415 -29.39 -6.82 -13.78
CA SER A 415 -28.45 -7.88 -14.19
C SER A 415 -27.55 -7.37 -15.32
N GLY A 416 -26.24 -7.59 -15.16
CA GLY A 416 -25.21 -7.09 -16.07
C GLY A 416 -24.63 -5.73 -15.65
N ASP A 417 -25.13 -5.05 -14.62
CA ASP A 417 -24.50 -3.83 -14.13
C ASP A 417 -23.27 -4.12 -13.25
N VAL A 418 -22.37 -3.13 -13.22
CA VAL A 418 -21.22 -3.12 -12.31
C VAL A 418 -21.30 -1.87 -11.45
N LEU A 419 -21.26 -2.06 -10.13
CA LEU A 419 -21.14 -1.00 -9.13
C LEU A 419 -19.72 -0.98 -8.59
N ILE A 420 -19.13 0.21 -8.49
CA ILE A 420 -17.85 0.43 -7.82
C ILE A 420 -18.04 1.46 -6.71
N THR A 421 -17.76 1.07 -5.47
CA THR A 421 -17.56 2.01 -4.37
C THR A 421 -16.14 2.53 -4.41
N LEU A 422 -15.97 3.86 -4.38
CA LEU A 422 -14.69 4.51 -4.63
C LEU A 422 -14.40 5.58 -3.58
N GLY A 423 -13.29 5.43 -2.85
CA GLY A 423 -12.82 6.42 -1.88
C GLY A 423 -12.18 5.82 -0.63
N ALA A 424 -11.32 6.58 0.04
CA ALA A 424 -10.57 6.11 1.22
C ALA A 424 -11.38 6.00 2.52
N GLY A 425 -12.54 6.66 2.58
CA GLY A 425 -13.41 6.70 3.76
C GLY A 425 -14.16 5.38 4.01
N ASP A 426 -15.42 5.51 4.42
CA ASP A 426 -16.26 4.37 4.81
C ASP A 426 -17.25 3.91 3.74
N VAL A 427 -17.14 4.46 2.51
CA VAL A 427 -17.97 4.12 1.36
C VAL A 427 -18.03 2.63 1.02
N TYR A 428 -16.96 1.86 1.30
CA TYR A 428 -16.94 0.40 1.09
C TYR A 428 -18.07 -0.33 1.83
N LYS A 429 -18.46 0.18 3.02
CA LYS A 429 -19.54 -0.40 3.82
C LYS A 429 -20.89 -0.25 3.12
N MET A 430 -21.06 0.77 2.28
CA MET A 430 -22.27 0.92 1.46
C MET A 430 -22.31 -0.13 0.35
N GLY A 431 -21.16 -0.53 -0.19
CA GLY A 431 -21.07 -1.66 -1.13
C GLY A 431 -21.57 -2.95 -0.50
N ASP A 432 -21.15 -3.24 0.74
CA ASP A 432 -21.61 -4.40 1.51
C ASP A 432 -23.13 -4.33 1.82
N GLU A 433 -23.64 -3.16 2.18
CA GLU A 433 -25.08 -2.93 2.41
C GLU A 433 -25.91 -3.13 1.14
N ILE A 434 -25.44 -2.64 0.00
CA ILE A 434 -26.09 -2.82 -1.31
C ILE A 434 -26.14 -4.30 -1.66
N LEU A 435 -25.04 -5.04 -1.51
CA LEU A 435 -25.02 -6.49 -1.73
C LEU A 435 -26.03 -7.23 -0.85
N ASN A 436 -26.09 -6.91 0.44
CA ASN A 436 -27.05 -7.52 1.36
C ASN A 436 -28.49 -7.21 0.97
N LYS A 437 -28.78 -5.97 0.54
CA LYS A 437 -30.11 -5.57 0.09
C LYS A 437 -30.50 -6.29 -1.21
N LEU A 438 -29.60 -6.38 -2.18
CA LEU A 438 -29.82 -7.13 -3.44
C LEU A 438 -30.13 -8.61 -3.17
N ARG A 439 -29.45 -9.25 -2.22
CA ARG A 439 -29.75 -10.63 -1.80
C ARG A 439 -31.15 -10.74 -1.20
N SER A 440 -31.54 -9.81 -0.34
CA SER A 440 -32.88 -9.83 0.30
C SER A 440 -34.04 -9.65 -0.70
N VAL A 441 -33.85 -8.82 -1.73
CA VAL A 441 -34.88 -8.58 -2.76
C VAL A 441 -35.00 -9.75 -3.73
N GLY A 442 -33.90 -10.46 -4.03
CA GLY A 442 -33.89 -11.64 -4.90
C GLY A 442 -34.54 -12.89 -4.31
N VAL A 443 -34.61 -13.01 -2.98
CA VAL A 443 -35.26 -14.15 -2.28
C VAL A 443 -36.80 -14.01 -2.24
N MET A 444 -37.35 -12.85 -2.61
CA MET A 444 -38.79 -12.57 -2.62
C MET A 444 -39.49 -12.70 -3.99
N ARG A 445 -38.91 -13.43 -4.95
CA ARG A 445 -39.56 -13.71 -6.24
C ARG A 445 -39.76 -15.19 -6.50
#